data_AF-A0A8J4A3D7-F1
#
_entry.id   AF-A0A8J4A3D7-F1
#
_cell.length_a   1.000
_cell.length_b   1.000
_cell.length_c   1.000
_cell.angle_alpha   90.00
_cell.angle_beta   90.00
_cell.angle_gamma   90.00
#
_symmetry.space_group_name_H-M   'P 1'
#
loop_
_entity.id
_entity.type
_entity.pdbx_description
1 polymer ?
#
loop_
_entity_poly.entity_id
_entity_poly.type
_entity_poly.pdbx_seq_one_letter_code
_entity_poly.pdbx_strand_id
1 'polypeptide(L)'
;MNASDWIALFAAAVALGSVALHLWLRRLDQQEAQHTSVMTALQGEKEAVGYEAYRIGAKGWPQRLDEREQLRDALCLAFIFEGSDRTRAMIYRALKEYPRPGHPELEETLTKLLAVFEEADDLGVDWDLHRGWKRLAMLGKMLGAAHVAETATRRLRASSSQDRRERRGTRPSAGC
;
A
#
# COMPACT_ATOMS: atom_id res chain seq x y z
N MET A 1 7.67 62.22 6.94
CA MET A 1 8.24 60.86 6.99
C MET A 1 9.71 60.98 6.68
N ASN A 2 10.56 60.61 7.64
CA ASN A 2 12.01 60.78 7.53
C ASN A 2 12.61 59.58 6.79
N ALA A 3 13.80 59.75 6.20
CA ALA A 3 14.51 58.66 5.51
C ALA A 3 14.73 57.43 6.41
N SER A 4 14.87 57.64 7.73
CA SER A 4 14.95 56.58 8.74
C SER A 4 13.72 55.68 8.79
N ASP A 5 12.52 56.26 8.62
CA ASP A 5 11.25 55.53 8.73
C ASP A 5 11.07 54.58 7.54
N TRP A 6 11.50 55.02 6.36
CA TRP A 6 11.51 54.21 5.13
C TRP A 6 12.48 53.02 5.22
N ILE A 7 13.68 53.24 5.78
CA ILE A 7 14.65 52.16 5.98
C ILE A 7 14.10 51.12 6.97
N ALA A 8 13.49 51.58 8.08
CA ALA A 8 12.89 50.69 9.07
C ALA A 8 11.72 49.87 8.49
N LEU A 9 10.84 50.51 7.70
CA LEU A 9 9.74 49.83 7.00
C LEU A 9 10.25 48.77 6.01
N PHE A 10 11.28 49.10 5.23
CA PHE A 10 11.86 48.17 4.28
C PHE A 10 12.51 46.96 4.99
N ALA A 11 13.29 47.21 6.04
CA ALA A 11 13.90 46.14 6.84
C ALA A 11 12.85 45.21 7.45
N ALA A 12 11.75 45.76 7.99
CA ALA A 12 10.65 44.98 8.53
C ALA A 12 9.95 44.13 7.45
N ALA A 13 9.73 44.69 6.26
CA ALA A 13 9.12 43.97 5.14
C ALA A 13 9.99 42.80 4.66
N VAL A 14 11.32 43.00 4.56
CA VAL A 14 12.27 41.94 4.19
C VAL A 14 12.29 40.83 5.24
N ALA A 15 12.30 41.18 6.54
CA ALA A 15 12.30 40.21 7.62
C ALA A 15 11.01 39.36 7.63
N LEU A 16 9.84 39.98 7.46
CA LEU A 16 8.57 39.28 7.36
C LEU A 16 8.50 38.40 6.11
N GLY A 17 8.99 38.90 4.97
CA GLY A 17 9.09 38.14 3.74
C GLY A 17 9.96 36.89 3.91
N SER A 18 11.09 37.02 4.58
CA SER A 18 11.99 35.88 4.88
C SER A 18 11.32 34.83 5.76
N VAL A 19 10.57 35.24 6.79
CA VAL A 19 9.84 34.29 7.67
C VAL A 19 8.73 33.59 6.90
N ALA A 20 7.94 34.34 6.12
CA ALA A 20 6.87 33.77 5.30
C ALA A 20 7.42 32.77 4.28
N LEU A 21 8.52 33.11 3.60
CA LEU A 21 9.21 32.23 2.66
C LEU A 21 9.73 30.97 3.37
N HIS A 22 10.33 31.09 4.55
CA HIS A 22 10.83 29.93 5.30
C HIS A 22 9.71 29.00 5.74
N LEU A 23 8.57 29.55 6.19
CA LEU A 23 7.39 28.76 6.53
C LEU A 23 6.78 28.08 5.30
N TRP A 24 6.80 28.74 4.15
CA TRP A 24 6.33 28.17 2.89
C TRP A 24 7.24 27.04 2.41
N LEU A 25 8.56 27.23 2.41
CA LEU A 25 9.54 26.19 2.07
C LEU A 25 9.43 24.99 3.00
N ARG A 26 9.31 25.20 4.32
CA ARG A 26 9.08 24.09 5.27
C ARG A 26 7.81 23.29 4.97
N ARG A 27 6.76 23.94 4.47
CA ARG A 27 5.54 23.23 4.07
C ARG A 27 5.75 22.40 2.81
N LEU A 28 6.56 22.87 1.86
CA LEU A 28 6.92 22.11 0.66
C LEU A 28 7.80 20.91 1.01
N ASP A 29 8.84 21.10 1.84
CA ASP A 29 9.72 20.02 2.28
C ASP A 29 8.96 18.91 3.02
N GLN A 30 7.97 19.28 3.84
CA GLN A 30 7.11 18.31 4.53
C GLN A 30 6.27 17.48 3.55
N GLN A 31 5.82 18.07 2.44
CA GLN A 31 5.08 17.34 1.41
C GLN A 31 6.00 16.38 0.65
N GLU A 32 7.21 16.82 0.26
CA GLU A 32 8.18 15.95 -0.41
C GLU A 32 8.62 14.79 0.48
N ALA A 33 8.86 15.04 1.77
CA ALA A 33 9.20 13.99 2.73
C ALA A 33 8.06 12.96 2.89
N GLN A 34 6.80 13.39 2.85
CA GLN A 34 5.64 12.49 2.90
C GLN A 34 5.55 11.64 1.62
N HIS A 35 5.68 12.24 0.44
CA HIS A 35 5.68 11.51 -0.83
C HIS A 35 6.87 10.54 -0.93
N THR A 36 8.04 10.95 -0.44
CA THR A 36 9.23 10.09 -0.38
C THR A 36 9.01 8.94 0.59
N SER A 37 8.39 9.17 1.75
CA SER A 37 8.06 8.09 2.71
C SER A 37 7.16 7.04 2.09
N VAL A 38 6.12 7.47 1.36
CA VAL A 38 5.22 6.55 0.64
C VAL A 38 5.97 5.80 -0.45
N MET A 39 6.82 6.47 -1.23
CA MET A 39 7.63 5.83 -2.27
C MET A 39 8.66 4.85 -1.69
N THR A 40 9.31 5.17 -0.58
CA THR A 40 10.25 4.29 0.12
C THR A 40 9.51 3.08 0.73
N ALA A 41 8.31 3.29 1.27
CA ALA A 41 7.45 2.19 1.71
C ALA A 41 7.04 1.29 0.54
N LEU A 42 6.74 1.87 -0.63
CA LEU A 42 6.46 1.13 -1.87
C LEU A 42 7.69 0.39 -2.44
N GLN A 43 8.92 0.85 -2.15
CA GLN A 43 10.16 0.19 -2.55
C GLN A 43 10.50 -1.07 -1.73
N GLY A 44 9.64 -1.46 -0.78
CA GLY A 44 9.67 -2.80 -0.18
C GLY A 44 10.65 -2.95 0.98
N GLU A 45 11.14 -1.86 1.57
CA GLU A 45 11.80 -1.94 2.87
C GLU A 45 10.77 -2.35 3.92
N LYS A 46 10.89 -3.60 4.40
CA LYS A 46 9.98 -4.21 5.38
C LYS A 46 9.74 -3.35 6.61
N GLU A 47 10.78 -2.59 7.00
CA GLU A 47 10.74 -1.69 8.15
C GLU A 47 9.92 -0.43 7.88
N ALA A 48 10.02 0.14 6.68
CA ALA A 48 9.25 1.31 6.28
C ALA A 48 7.74 1.03 6.26
N VAL A 49 7.33 -0.10 5.63
CA VAL A 49 5.92 -0.51 5.62
C VAL A 49 5.41 -0.80 7.03
N GLY A 50 6.21 -1.48 7.85
CA GLY A 50 5.87 -1.76 9.24
C GLY A 50 5.69 -0.49 10.07
N TYR A 51 6.59 0.49 9.87
CA TYR A 51 6.51 1.79 10.51
C TYR A 51 5.27 2.58 10.08
N GLU A 52 4.93 2.60 8.80
CA GLU A 52 3.73 3.28 8.31
C GLU A 52 2.45 2.64 8.88
N ALA A 53 2.36 1.30 8.88
CA ALA A 53 1.24 0.60 9.50
C ALA A 53 1.12 0.90 11.01
N TYR A 54 2.26 0.96 11.72
CA TYR A 54 2.30 1.36 13.12
C TYR A 54 1.87 2.82 13.32
N ARG A 55 2.37 3.74 12.47
CA ARG A 55 2.04 5.17 12.50
C ARG A 55 0.54 5.39 12.33
N ILE A 56 -0.10 4.67 11.41
CA ILE A 56 -1.56 4.72 11.22
C ILE A 56 -2.31 4.29 12.48
N GLY A 57 -1.90 3.18 13.10
CA GLY A 57 -2.53 2.74 14.36
C GLY A 57 -2.35 3.73 15.52
N ALA A 58 -1.27 4.53 15.51
CA ALA A 58 -0.99 5.50 16.56
C ALA A 58 -1.61 6.90 16.30
N LYS A 59 -1.57 7.38 15.05
CA LYS A 59 -1.94 8.75 14.67
C LYS A 59 -3.20 8.83 13.80
N GLY A 60 -3.75 7.70 13.40
CA GLY A 60 -4.83 7.61 12.42
C GLY A 60 -4.33 7.76 10.99
N TRP A 61 -5.29 7.71 10.06
CA TRP A 61 -5.04 7.84 8.63
C TRP A 61 -4.80 9.30 8.22
N PRO A 62 -4.06 9.54 7.13
CA PRO A 62 -3.92 10.88 6.56
C PRO A 62 -5.27 11.55 6.27
N GLN A 63 -5.31 12.87 6.45
CA GLN A 63 -6.51 13.67 6.19
C GLN A 63 -6.75 13.89 4.70
N ARG A 64 -5.68 14.00 3.91
CA ARG A 64 -5.77 14.18 2.47
C ARG A 64 -6.19 12.87 1.79
N LEU A 65 -7.10 12.98 0.83
CA LEU A 65 -7.67 11.82 0.14
C LEU A 65 -6.63 11.09 -0.72
N ASP A 66 -5.84 11.85 -1.48
CA ASP A 66 -4.78 11.34 -2.35
C ASP A 66 -3.71 10.53 -1.59
N GLU A 67 -3.24 11.08 -0.47
CA GLU A 67 -2.26 10.40 0.40
C GLU A 67 -2.84 9.12 1.00
N ARG A 68 -4.12 9.16 1.38
CA ARG A 68 -4.83 8.00 1.94
C ARG A 68 -4.97 6.88 0.90
N GLU A 69 -5.33 7.21 -0.33
CA GLU A 69 -5.44 6.27 -1.44
C GLU A 69 -4.09 5.59 -1.71
N GLN A 70 -3.02 6.38 -1.88
CA GLN A 70 -1.68 5.84 -2.13
C GLN A 70 -1.21 4.91 -1.00
N LEU A 71 -1.41 5.32 0.26
CA LEU A 71 -1.01 4.55 1.42
C LEU A 71 -1.82 3.25 1.56
N ARG A 72 -3.12 3.29 1.29
CA ARG A 72 -3.99 2.12 1.27
C ARG A 72 -3.55 1.12 0.21
N ASP A 73 -3.30 1.57 -1.01
CA ASP A 73 -2.88 0.72 -2.12
C ASP A 73 -1.52 0.09 -1.82
N ALA A 74 -0.59 0.88 -1.29
CA ALA A 74 0.71 0.41 -0.82
C ALA A 74 0.60 -0.66 0.26
N LEU A 75 -0.28 -0.48 1.26
CA LEU A 75 -0.48 -1.44 2.33
C LEU A 75 -1.12 -2.74 1.84
N CYS A 76 -2.10 -2.68 0.93
CA CYS A 76 -2.69 -3.87 0.32
C CYS A 76 -1.65 -4.68 -0.45
N LEU A 77 -0.85 -4.02 -1.30
CA LEU A 77 0.25 -4.66 -2.03
C LEU A 77 1.29 -5.24 -1.07
N ALA A 78 1.72 -4.46 -0.08
CA ALA A 78 2.70 -4.93 0.88
C ALA A 78 2.17 -6.11 1.68
N PHE A 79 0.89 -6.15 2.08
CA PHE A 79 0.32 -7.32 2.75
C PHE A 79 0.43 -8.59 1.89
N ILE A 80 0.21 -8.46 0.58
CA ILE A 80 0.23 -9.56 -0.37
C ILE A 80 1.65 -10.06 -0.63
N PHE A 81 2.66 -9.20 -0.65
CA PHE A 81 4.04 -9.60 -0.97
C PHE A 81 4.95 -9.78 0.25
N GLU A 82 4.61 -9.18 1.39
CA GLU A 82 5.44 -9.20 2.61
C GLU A 82 5.67 -10.61 3.16
N GLY A 83 6.94 -10.99 3.31
CA GLY A 83 7.35 -12.28 3.86
C GLY A 83 7.10 -12.40 5.37
N SER A 84 7.22 -11.29 6.10
CA SER A 84 7.12 -11.22 7.57
C SER A 84 5.68 -11.27 8.07
N ASP A 85 5.35 -12.30 8.85
CA ASP A 85 4.03 -12.44 9.52
C ASP A 85 3.75 -11.28 10.47
N ARG A 86 4.79 -10.79 11.17
CA ARG A 86 4.70 -9.64 12.07
C ARG A 86 4.30 -8.37 11.33
N THR A 87 4.95 -8.09 10.20
CA THR A 87 4.65 -6.90 9.39
C THR A 87 3.24 -6.98 8.82
N ARG A 88 2.83 -8.15 8.31
CA ARG A 88 1.45 -8.36 7.85
C ARG A 88 0.40 -8.16 8.94
N ALA A 89 0.67 -8.58 10.16
CA ALA A 89 -0.25 -8.34 11.28
C ALA A 89 -0.41 -6.84 11.58
N MET A 90 0.68 -6.06 11.50
CA MET A 90 0.61 -4.60 11.64
C MET A 90 -0.18 -3.95 10.51
N ILE A 91 0.08 -4.34 9.26
CA ILE A 91 -0.66 -3.85 8.09
C ILE A 91 -2.14 -4.17 8.22
N TYR A 92 -2.48 -5.41 8.59
CA TYR A 92 -3.86 -5.81 8.78
C TYR A 92 -4.56 -4.95 9.83
N ARG A 93 -3.91 -4.70 10.96
CA ARG A 93 -4.46 -3.84 12.00
C ARG A 93 -4.75 -2.43 11.46
N ALA A 94 -3.82 -1.84 10.73
CA ALA A 94 -3.99 -0.53 10.11
C ALA A 94 -5.19 -0.50 9.14
N LEU A 95 -5.32 -1.51 8.27
CA LEU A 95 -6.43 -1.63 7.31
C LEU A 95 -7.77 -1.92 7.99
N LYS A 96 -7.78 -2.66 9.11
CA LYS A 96 -8.98 -2.92 9.89
C LYS A 96 -9.49 -1.67 10.62
N GLU A 97 -8.56 -0.83 11.07
CA GLU A 97 -8.85 0.46 11.71
C GLU A 97 -9.16 1.56 10.68
N TYR A 98 -9.23 1.23 9.38
CA TYR A 98 -9.59 2.16 8.33
C TYR A 98 -10.99 2.76 8.55
N PRO A 99 -11.21 4.07 8.30
CA PRO A 99 -12.50 4.70 8.54
C PRO A 99 -13.62 3.99 7.77
N ARG A 100 -14.77 3.76 8.41
CA ARG A 100 -15.95 3.17 7.76
C ARG A 100 -16.35 3.83 6.44
N PRO A 101 -16.37 5.18 6.32
CA PRO A 101 -16.64 5.83 5.04
C PRO A 101 -15.64 5.47 3.93
N GLY A 102 -14.44 5.01 4.29
CA GLY A 102 -13.37 4.60 3.39
C GLY A 102 -13.41 3.11 2.96
N HIS A 103 -14.25 2.28 3.59
CA HIS A 103 -14.29 0.84 3.25
C HIS A 103 -14.63 0.54 1.78
N PRO A 104 -15.56 1.27 1.12
CA PRO A 104 -15.82 1.07 -0.31
C PRO A 104 -14.56 1.22 -1.17
N GLU A 105 -13.71 2.19 -0.87
CA GLU A 105 -12.48 2.45 -1.61
C GLU A 105 -11.40 1.38 -1.34
N LEU A 106 -11.43 0.76 -0.15
CA LEU A 106 -10.63 -0.42 0.16
C LEU A 106 -11.09 -1.64 -0.65
N GLU A 107 -12.40 -1.86 -0.77
CA GLU A 107 -12.96 -2.91 -1.62
C GLU A 107 -12.64 -2.69 -3.11
N GLU A 108 -12.71 -1.46 -3.59
CA GLU A 108 -12.31 -1.09 -4.96
C GLU A 108 -10.84 -1.44 -5.21
N THR A 109 -9.97 -1.14 -4.25
CA THR A 109 -8.53 -1.45 -4.34
C THR A 109 -8.29 -2.95 -4.42
N LEU A 110 -8.95 -3.73 -3.56
CA LEU A 110 -8.86 -5.18 -3.59
C LEU A 110 -9.37 -5.77 -4.91
N THR A 111 -10.39 -5.15 -5.50
CA THR A 111 -10.94 -5.54 -6.81
C THR A 111 -9.96 -5.24 -7.94
N LYS A 112 -9.28 -4.07 -7.93
CA LYS A 112 -8.21 -3.75 -8.88
C LYS A 112 -7.06 -4.75 -8.78
N LEU A 113 -6.64 -5.07 -7.55
CA LEU A 113 -5.59 -6.06 -7.31
C LEU A 113 -5.99 -7.45 -7.80
N LEU A 114 -7.25 -7.84 -7.60
CA LEU A 114 -7.78 -9.08 -8.15
C LEU A 114 -7.60 -9.14 -9.67
N ALA A 115 -7.99 -8.09 -10.40
CA ALA A 115 -7.84 -8.04 -11.85
C ALA A 115 -6.37 -8.15 -12.30
N VAL A 116 -5.45 -7.45 -11.63
CA VAL A 116 -4.00 -7.54 -11.92
C VAL A 116 -3.49 -8.97 -11.72
N PHE A 117 -3.95 -9.65 -10.66
CA PHE A 117 -3.57 -11.03 -10.39
C PHE A 117 -4.15 -12.00 -11.43
N GLU A 118 -5.37 -11.77 -11.91
CA GLU A 118 -5.96 -12.57 -13.00
C GLU A 118 -5.19 -12.40 -14.30
N GLU A 119 -4.85 -11.16 -14.66
CA GLU A 119 -4.06 -10.87 -15.86
C GLU A 119 -2.66 -11.50 -15.78
N ALA A 120 -1.99 -11.41 -14.63
CA ALA A 120 -0.67 -12.03 -14.44
C ALA A 120 -0.72 -13.57 -14.52
N ASP A 121 -1.77 -14.20 -13.99
CA ASP A 121 -2.01 -15.65 -14.06
C ASP A 121 -2.26 -16.09 -15.51
N ASP A 122 -3.08 -15.34 -16.24
CA ASP A 122 -3.42 -15.63 -17.64
C ASP A 122 -2.22 -15.44 -18.58
N LEU A 123 -1.31 -14.51 -18.26
CA LEU A 123 -0.05 -14.29 -18.97
C LEU A 123 1.06 -15.29 -18.60
N GLY A 124 0.85 -16.14 -17.59
CA GLY A 124 1.85 -17.10 -17.11
C GLY A 124 3.10 -16.43 -16.57
N VAL A 125 2.96 -15.26 -15.94
CA VAL A 125 4.09 -14.53 -15.35
C VAL A 125 4.69 -15.36 -14.22
N ASP A 126 6.01 -15.52 -14.21
CA ASP A 126 6.76 -16.24 -13.16
C ASP A 126 6.84 -15.44 -11.86
N TRP A 127 5.69 -15.19 -11.26
CA TRP A 127 5.51 -14.60 -9.94
C TRP A 127 5.03 -15.69 -8.98
N ASP A 128 5.28 -15.53 -7.68
CA ASP A 128 4.68 -16.37 -6.63
C ASP A 128 3.18 -16.03 -6.46
N LEU A 129 2.42 -16.20 -7.53
CA LEU A 129 0.99 -15.92 -7.61
C LEU A 129 0.23 -16.83 -6.65
N HIS A 130 0.68 -18.07 -6.44
CA HIS A 130 0.06 -18.98 -5.49
C HIS A 130 0.00 -18.38 -4.08
N ARG A 131 1.12 -17.82 -3.60
CA ARG A 131 1.16 -17.15 -2.30
C ARG A 131 0.35 -15.86 -2.30
N GLY A 132 0.42 -15.09 -3.38
CA GLY A 132 -0.33 -13.85 -3.50
C GLY A 132 -1.85 -14.07 -3.51
N TRP A 133 -2.35 -15.03 -4.26
CA TRP A 133 -3.76 -15.46 -4.27
C TRP A 133 -4.26 -15.84 -2.87
N LYS A 134 -3.46 -16.62 -2.13
CA LYS A 134 -3.79 -17.03 -0.74
C LYS A 134 -3.94 -15.81 0.18
N ARG A 135 -3.06 -14.82 0.02
CA ARG A 135 -3.06 -13.60 0.83
C ARG A 135 -4.17 -12.65 0.43
N LEU A 136 -4.44 -12.50 -0.86
CA LEU A 136 -5.57 -11.73 -1.37
C LEU A 136 -6.90 -12.31 -0.87
N ALA A 137 -7.05 -13.63 -0.90
CA ALA A 137 -8.23 -14.31 -0.36
C ALA A 137 -8.43 -14.04 1.13
N MET A 138 -7.35 -14.13 1.90
CA MET A 138 -7.34 -13.82 3.34
C MET A 138 -7.74 -12.36 3.59
N LEU A 139 -7.10 -11.42 2.87
CA LEU A 139 -7.34 -9.99 3.03
C LEU A 139 -8.79 -9.62 2.70
N GLY A 140 -9.32 -10.14 1.58
CA GLY A 140 -10.73 -9.96 1.20
C GLY A 140 -11.69 -10.45 2.28
N LYS A 141 -11.45 -11.64 2.84
CA LYS A 141 -12.28 -12.18 3.94
C LYS A 141 -12.23 -11.31 5.18
N MET A 142 -11.03 -10.84 5.55
CA MET A 142 -10.83 -10.07 6.78
C MET A 142 -11.42 -8.66 6.71
N LEU A 143 -11.53 -8.09 5.51
CA LEU A 143 -12.03 -6.74 5.27
C LEU A 143 -13.49 -6.70 4.78
N GLY A 144 -14.12 -7.86 4.59
CA GLY A 144 -15.53 -7.96 4.19
C GLY A 144 -15.77 -7.95 2.68
N ALA A 145 -14.73 -7.97 1.85
CA ALA A 145 -14.82 -8.06 0.39
C ALA A 145 -15.01 -9.53 -0.05
N ALA A 146 -16.23 -10.06 0.14
CA ALA A 146 -16.55 -11.48 -0.09
C ALA A 146 -16.24 -11.93 -1.53
N HIS A 147 -16.58 -11.11 -2.53
CA HIS A 147 -16.32 -11.39 -3.93
C HIS A 147 -14.83 -11.62 -4.24
N VAL A 148 -13.95 -10.76 -3.70
CA VAL A 148 -12.49 -10.89 -3.84
C VAL A 148 -12.01 -12.19 -3.18
N ALA A 149 -12.49 -12.47 -1.98
CA ALA A 149 -12.11 -13.67 -1.24
C ALA A 149 -12.47 -14.97 -1.98
N GLU A 150 -13.69 -15.03 -2.52
CA GLU A 150 -14.20 -16.18 -3.27
C GLU A 150 -13.44 -16.39 -4.58
N THR A 151 -13.22 -15.32 -5.34
CA THR A 151 -12.52 -15.38 -6.62
C THR A 151 -11.08 -15.84 -6.47
N ALA A 152 -10.34 -15.25 -5.52
CA ALA A 152 -8.98 -15.67 -5.21
C ALA A 152 -8.91 -17.13 -4.72
N THR A 153 -9.88 -17.58 -3.91
CA THR A 153 -9.96 -18.97 -3.45
C THR A 153 -10.24 -19.94 -4.60
N ARG A 154 -11.07 -19.56 -5.57
CA ARG A 154 -11.37 -20.35 -6.77
C ARG A 154 -10.11 -20.54 -7.62
N ARG A 155 -9.35 -19.46 -7.86
CA ARG A 155 -8.07 -19.52 -8.60
C ARG A 155 -7.06 -20.47 -7.93
N LEU A 156 -6.88 -20.37 -6.61
CA LEU A 156 -6.01 -21.30 -5.85
C LEU A 156 -6.34 -22.78 -6.06
N ARG A 157 -7.63 -23.11 -6.10
CA ARG A 157 -8.10 -24.49 -6.30
C ARG A 157 -7.84 -24.98 -7.73
N ALA A 158 -7.99 -24.09 -8.71
CA ALA A 158 -7.70 -24.39 -10.11
C ALA A 158 -6.21 -24.70 -10.31
N SER A 159 -5.31 -23.82 -9.87
CA SER A 159 -3.86 -24.02 -10.00
C SER A 159 -3.38 -25.29 -9.29
N SER A 160 -3.91 -25.56 -8.08
CA SER A 160 -3.58 -26.79 -7.32
C SER A 160 -4.01 -28.08 -8.04
N SER A 161 -5.04 -28.02 -8.88
CA SER A 161 -5.54 -29.16 -9.65
C SER A 161 -4.68 -29.43 -10.88
N GLN A 162 -4.18 -28.37 -11.51
CA GLN A 162 -3.27 -28.46 -12.65
C GLN A 162 -1.92 -29.08 -12.24
N ASP A 163 -1.30 -28.58 -11.17
CA ASP A 163 -0.06 -29.14 -10.61
C ASP A 163 -0.15 -30.65 -10.33
N ARG A 164 -1.31 -31.09 -9.81
CA ARG A 164 -1.54 -32.51 -9.52
C ARG A 164 -1.65 -33.36 -10.78
N ARG A 165 -2.18 -32.81 -11.88
CA ARG A 165 -2.26 -33.52 -13.17
C ARG A 165 -0.88 -33.66 -13.80
N GLU A 166 -0.11 -32.58 -13.83
CA GLU A 166 1.26 -32.58 -14.36
C GLU A 166 2.17 -33.57 -13.63
N ARG A 167 2.10 -33.61 -12.29
CA ARG A 167 2.85 -34.57 -11.47
C ARG A 167 2.43 -36.04 -11.65
N ARG A 168 1.19 -36.30 -12.07
CA ARG A 168 0.72 -37.68 -12.35
C ARG A 168 1.15 -38.17 -13.72
N GLY A 169 1.20 -37.29 -14.73
CA GLY A 169 1.62 -37.65 -16.09
C GLY A 169 3.12 -37.93 -16.24
N THR A 170 3.94 -37.46 -15.29
CA THR A 170 5.41 -37.58 -15.31
C THR A 170 5.97 -38.75 -14.52
N ARG A 171 5.12 -39.65 -13.96
CA ARG A 171 5.65 -40.88 -13.35
C ARG A 171 6.27 -41.73 -14.47
N PRO A 172 7.61 -41.93 -14.47
CA PRO A 172 8.22 -42.82 -15.44
C PRO A 172 7.62 -44.21 -15.23
N SER A 173 7.13 -44.84 -16.30
CA SER A 173 6.76 -46.25 -16.21
C SER A 173 8.01 -46.98 -15.76
N ALA A 174 8.01 -47.50 -14.54
CA ALA A 174 9.09 -48.33 -14.05
C ALA A 174 9.19 -49.51 -15.03
N GLY A 175 10.19 -49.46 -15.91
CA GLY A 175 10.49 -50.53 -16.83
C GLY A 175 10.89 -51.75 -16.01
N CYS A 176 10.11 -52.82 -16.18
CA CYS A 176 10.53 -54.17 -15.85
C CYS A 176 11.61 -54.64 -16.82
#